data_AF-A0A7V9ZYI9-F1
#
_entry.id   AF-A0A7V9ZYI9-F1
#
_cell.length_a   1.000
_cell.length_b   1.000
_cell.length_c   1.000
_cell.angle_alpha   90.00
_cell.angle_beta   90.00
_cell.angle_gamma   90.00
#
_symmetry.space_group_name_H-M   'P 1'
#
loop_
_entity.id
_entity.type
_entity.pdbx_description
1 polymer ?
#
loop_
_entity_poly.entity_id
_entity_poly.type
_entity_poly.pdbx_seq_one_letter_code
_entity_poly.pdbx_strand_id
1 'polypeptide(L)'
;MERVLDRNRARFVARWGNYLCTRELPNRIGVRLRHATRELQCASLPALLAILSEHPGAVLDLAGIHEQLVPLFNHPRIRLIPSWQTLRQWDYSRYHDVEESTSGKESRAYEVAGCFGCEPNFSAARAHLEALLPGGEEIRKDTAHRALIYISRLDPLFAGRQPAPEDLMALESVLSRRRWRTEFWTDLGSFEVERIAALHSAEPHLGGIAPASEILRQIAAVDLVISADHWIAELSQLLGKKTFLWLGASSPVRGLWRWDDAGFYHDRSLPCLGCYHRFGARGRNTCLRGDVACMRSAVTDEAAAALEAFLDGAPARAADLEAARRRTTELPPLPSAELSLHFWPRSTAGSVLVLMPTRPHLDQATIDRATELARRATAGMRDCRLVRDDTGTAPLRGLPHQLRQAAMAAIRQGMIDRHLRDEQWVFWVDVDIVEYPESLIDELIARAAGGIAAPLVLMEGDASEPISNRFGFGPGRFYDIAGFVENGRWARFTQPYFDQLGPVYQLDSVGSCYLVNADLYRNGAKHSVDPAARALLDSGAPWPEDAIARNQAGAADCFTEHYSVCAFARQSGLPVQAFDDLIAYHEKP
;
A
#
# COMPACT_ATOMS: atom_id res chain seq x y z
N MET A 1 41.54 24.78 10.11
CA MET A 1 40.38 24.81 9.20
C MET A 1 40.80 24.51 7.75
N GLU A 2 41.81 25.21 7.22
CA GLU A 2 42.44 24.94 5.90
C GLU A 2 42.83 23.47 5.67
N ARG A 3 43.55 22.84 6.62
CA ARG A 3 43.95 21.43 6.50
C ARG A 3 42.79 20.43 6.35
N VAL A 4 41.59 20.76 6.83
CA VAL A 4 40.39 19.92 6.68
C VAL A 4 39.78 20.11 5.29
N LEU A 5 39.75 21.35 4.81
CA LEU A 5 39.27 21.69 3.47
C LEU A 5 40.18 21.10 2.38
N ASP A 6 41.50 21.14 2.56
CA ASP A 6 42.45 20.56 1.61
C ASP A 6 42.36 19.03 1.60
N ARG A 7 42.18 18.40 2.77
CA ARG A 7 41.97 16.96 2.87
C ARG A 7 40.64 16.53 2.22
N ASN A 8 39.59 17.34 2.34
CA ASN A 8 38.30 17.10 1.68
C ASN A 8 38.39 17.35 0.17
N ARG A 9 39.11 18.37 -0.30
CA ARG A 9 39.40 18.61 -1.72
C ARG A 9 40.23 17.48 -2.33
N ALA A 10 41.28 17.02 -1.67
CA ALA A 10 42.09 15.90 -2.13
C ALA A 10 41.27 14.60 -2.22
N ARG A 11 40.40 14.33 -1.23
CA ARG A 11 39.44 13.21 -1.28
C ARG A 11 38.42 13.37 -2.40
N PHE A 12 37.92 14.58 -2.63
CA PHE A 12 37.00 14.88 -3.73
C PHE A 12 37.67 14.64 -5.09
N VAL A 13 38.85 15.21 -5.32
CA VAL A 13 39.60 15.06 -6.57
C VAL A 13 40.05 13.62 -6.79
N ALA A 14 40.47 12.89 -5.76
CA ALA A 14 40.81 11.47 -5.89
C ALA A 14 39.56 10.60 -6.20
N ARG A 15 38.43 10.87 -5.54
CA ARG A 15 37.16 10.14 -5.72
C ARG A 15 36.56 10.37 -7.11
N TRP A 16 36.54 11.61 -7.58
CA TRP A 16 35.99 11.97 -8.89
C TRP A 16 37.00 11.79 -10.01
N GLY A 17 38.29 11.99 -9.77
CA GLY A 17 39.34 11.78 -10.76
C GLY A 17 39.41 10.33 -11.24
N ASN A 18 39.29 9.36 -10.33
CA ASN A 18 39.25 7.95 -10.72
C ASN A 18 37.99 7.64 -11.54
N TYR A 19 36.82 8.09 -11.08
CA TYR A 19 35.56 7.89 -11.80
C TYR A 19 35.55 8.54 -13.20
N LEU A 20 36.13 9.74 -13.36
CA LEU A 20 36.23 10.39 -14.68
C LEU A 20 37.09 9.59 -15.66
N CYS A 21 38.07 8.83 -15.16
CA CYS A 21 38.95 7.98 -15.96
C CYS A 21 38.36 6.58 -16.22
N THR A 22 37.75 5.94 -15.21
CA THR A 22 37.31 4.54 -15.28
C THR A 22 35.82 4.36 -15.52
N ARG A 23 35.01 5.40 -15.25
CA ARG A 23 33.54 5.34 -15.11
C ARG A 23 33.05 4.36 -14.04
N GLU A 24 33.94 3.93 -13.13
CA GLU A 24 33.61 3.01 -12.04
C GLU A 24 33.54 3.72 -10.69
N LEU A 25 32.61 3.30 -9.84
CA LEU A 25 32.49 3.76 -8.45
C LEU A 25 32.76 2.59 -7.49
N PRO A 26 33.86 2.59 -6.71
CA PRO A 26 34.11 1.57 -5.69
C PRO A 26 33.38 1.85 -4.36
N ASN A 27 32.35 2.71 -4.38
CA ASN A 27 31.73 3.28 -3.18
C ASN A 27 30.21 3.12 -3.23
N ARG A 28 29.52 3.61 -2.20
CA ARG A 28 28.07 3.49 -2.04
C ARG A 28 27.29 4.44 -2.94
N ILE A 29 26.19 3.92 -3.46
CA ILE A 29 25.16 4.65 -4.20
C ILE A 29 23.90 4.66 -3.35
N GLY A 30 23.36 5.84 -3.07
CA GLY A 30 22.12 5.98 -2.31
C GLY A 30 20.92 6.06 -3.24
N VAL A 31 19.88 5.30 -2.94
CA VAL A 31 18.61 5.33 -3.67
C VAL A 31 17.48 5.38 -2.65
N ARG A 32 16.56 6.33 -2.83
CA ARG A 32 15.34 6.41 -2.02
C ARG A 32 14.13 6.42 -2.93
N LEU A 33 13.28 5.42 -2.78
CA LEU A 33 11.96 5.36 -3.40
C LEU A 33 10.98 6.11 -2.50
N ARG A 34 10.46 7.25 -2.94
CA ARG A 34 9.59 8.10 -2.13
C ARG A 34 8.14 7.95 -2.57
N HIS A 35 7.25 7.65 -1.62
CA HIS A 35 5.82 7.41 -1.88
C HIS A 35 5.57 6.50 -3.09
N ALA A 36 6.48 5.55 -3.30
CA ALA A 36 6.53 4.73 -4.50
C ALA A 36 5.52 3.59 -4.40
N THR A 37 4.65 3.46 -5.41
CA THR A 37 3.72 2.34 -5.54
C THR A 37 4.48 1.02 -5.72
N ARG A 38 3.85 -0.10 -5.37
CA ARG A 38 4.45 -1.44 -5.58
C ARG A 38 4.87 -1.64 -7.04
N GLU A 39 4.09 -1.11 -7.99
CA GLU A 39 4.41 -1.13 -9.43
C GLU A 39 5.73 -0.44 -9.74
N LEU A 40 5.92 0.80 -9.24
CA LEU A 40 7.13 1.58 -9.48
C LEU A 40 8.35 0.91 -8.83
N GLN A 41 8.17 0.33 -7.65
CA GLN A 41 9.23 -0.41 -6.97
C GLN A 41 9.65 -1.62 -7.83
N CYS A 42 8.73 -2.44 -8.30
CA CYS A 42 9.05 -3.56 -9.21
C CYS A 42 9.72 -3.08 -10.51
N ALA A 43 9.21 -2.00 -11.12
CA ALA A 43 9.76 -1.40 -12.33
C ALA A 43 11.17 -0.80 -12.14
N SER A 44 11.62 -0.57 -10.91
CA SER A 44 12.96 -0.06 -10.62
C SER A 44 14.08 -1.11 -10.76
N LEU A 45 13.76 -2.40 -10.68
CA LEU A 45 14.76 -3.48 -10.70
C LEU A 45 15.72 -3.42 -11.91
N PRO A 46 15.25 -3.23 -13.16
CA PRO A 46 16.15 -3.10 -14.32
C PRO A 46 17.16 -1.96 -14.19
N ALA A 47 16.75 -0.81 -13.63
CA ALA A 47 17.62 0.34 -13.48
C ALA A 47 18.63 0.15 -12.34
N LEU A 48 18.18 -0.39 -11.20
CA LEU A 48 19.06 -0.72 -10.07
C LEU A 48 20.17 -1.69 -10.49
N LEU A 49 19.81 -2.73 -11.26
CA LEU A 49 20.76 -3.73 -11.73
C LEU A 49 21.63 -3.20 -12.86
N ALA A 50 21.13 -2.31 -13.72
CA ALA A 50 21.96 -1.60 -14.70
C ALA A 50 23.09 -0.81 -14.04
N ILE A 51 22.78 -0.05 -12.98
CA ILE A 51 23.77 0.72 -12.23
C ILE A 51 24.80 -0.20 -11.56
N LEU A 52 24.34 -1.30 -10.98
CA LEU A 52 25.24 -2.29 -10.37
C LEU A 52 26.12 -3.00 -11.41
N SER A 53 25.68 -3.10 -12.67
CA SER A 53 26.51 -3.56 -13.79
C SER A 53 27.51 -2.49 -14.25
N GLU A 54 27.10 -1.22 -14.35
CA GLU A 54 27.99 -0.08 -14.68
C GLU A 54 29.07 0.12 -13.62
N HIS A 55 28.76 -0.20 -12.36
CA HIS A 55 29.64 -0.01 -11.22
C HIS A 55 29.86 -1.33 -10.46
N PRO A 56 30.75 -2.22 -10.97
CA PRO A 56 30.96 -3.55 -10.40
C PRO A 56 31.43 -3.52 -8.94
N GLY A 57 32.17 -2.48 -8.54
CA GLY A 57 32.64 -2.28 -7.16
C GLY A 57 31.66 -1.55 -6.22
N ALA A 58 30.48 -1.14 -6.70
CA ALA A 58 29.52 -0.38 -5.88
C ALA A 58 28.63 -1.29 -5.04
N VAL A 59 28.18 -0.75 -3.90
CA VAL A 59 27.06 -1.26 -3.10
C VAL A 59 25.94 -0.22 -3.15
N LEU A 60 24.71 -0.66 -3.33
CA LEU A 60 23.54 0.19 -3.42
C LEU A 60 22.79 0.17 -2.08
N ASP A 61 22.63 1.34 -1.48
CA ASP A 61 21.82 1.55 -0.28
C ASP A 61 20.42 2.00 -0.70
N LEU A 62 19.42 1.14 -0.51
CA LEU A 62 18.05 1.31 -1.00
C LEU A 62 17.08 1.52 0.17
N ALA A 63 16.40 2.68 0.20
CA ALA A 63 15.31 2.96 1.15
C ALA A 63 13.96 3.09 0.43
N GLY A 64 12.87 2.88 1.17
CA GLY A 64 11.52 3.11 0.68
C GLY A 64 10.81 1.88 0.10
N ILE A 65 11.28 0.67 0.44
CA ILE A 65 10.70 -0.58 -0.07
C ILE A 65 9.50 -0.99 0.78
N HIS A 66 8.37 -1.24 0.14
CA HIS A 66 7.19 -1.78 0.81
C HIS A 66 7.52 -3.16 1.39
N GLU A 67 7.14 -3.45 2.65
CA GLU A 67 7.53 -4.68 3.34
C GLU A 67 7.25 -5.95 2.52
N GLN A 68 6.06 -6.06 1.91
CA GLN A 68 5.69 -7.20 1.05
C GLN A 68 6.71 -7.49 -0.08
N LEU A 69 7.38 -6.46 -0.59
CA LEU A 69 8.32 -6.55 -1.72
C LEU A 69 9.77 -6.78 -1.30
N VAL A 70 10.11 -6.67 -0.01
CA VAL A 70 11.48 -6.85 0.51
C VAL A 70 12.19 -8.09 -0.06
N PRO A 71 11.54 -9.28 -0.14
CA PRO A 71 12.19 -10.47 -0.71
C PRO A 71 12.69 -10.29 -2.16
N LEU A 72 12.02 -9.44 -2.96
CA LEU A 72 12.37 -9.23 -4.37
C LEU A 72 13.67 -8.43 -4.55
N PHE A 73 14.12 -7.72 -3.52
CA PHE A 73 15.34 -6.89 -3.55
C PHE A 73 16.52 -7.54 -2.84
N ASN A 74 16.41 -8.82 -2.47
CA ASN A 74 17.50 -9.57 -1.85
C ASN A 74 18.64 -9.82 -2.85
N HIS A 75 19.65 -8.96 -2.85
CA HIS A 75 20.81 -9.05 -3.73
C HIS A 75 22.09 -8.77 -2.94
N PRO A 76 23.21 -9.49 -3.19
CA PRO A 76 24.45 -9.35 -2.39
C PRO A 76 25.05 -7.94 -2.35
N ARG A 77 24.72 -7.10 -3.33
CA ARG A 77 25.17 -5.69 -3.44
C ARG A 77 24.07 -4.66 -3.24
N ILE A 78 22.86 -5.08 -2.86
CA ILE A 78 21.79 -4.17 -2.44
C ILE A 78 21.63 -4.31 -0.93
N ARG A 79 21.82 -3.21 -0.22
CA ARG A 79 21.56 -3.09 1.21
C ARG A 79 20.27 -2.31 1.39
N LEU A 80 19.27 -2.98 1.95
CA LEU A 80 18.02 -2.32 2.29
C LEU A 80 18.23 -1.48 3.56
N ILE A 81 17.79 -0.24 3.48
CA ILE A 81 17.98 0.77 4.53
C ILE A 81 16.64 0.99 5.21
N PRO A 82 16.55 0.76 6.53
CA PRO A 82 15.33 0.99 7.26
C PRO A 82 14.90 2.45 7.19
N SER A 83 13.60 2.69 7.25
CA SER A 83 13.03 4.00 6.98
C SER A 83 13.28 5.04 8.09
N TRP A 84 13.55 4.58 9.32
CA TRP A 84 14.05 5.44 10.40
C TRP A 84 15.51 5.87 10.22
N GLN A 85 16.27 5.25 9.30
CA GLN A 85 17.63 5.68 8.99
C GLN A 85 17.60 6.73 7.87
N THR A 86 17.98 7.96 8.21
CA THR A 86 18.08 9.02 7.21
C THR A 86 19.24 8.76 6.25
N LEU A 87 18.93 8.55 4.97
CA LEU A 87 19.91 8.64 3.89
C LEU A 87 20.26 10.10 3.64
N ARG A 88 21.46 10.54 4.04
CA ARG A 88 21.95 11.88 3.74
C ARG A 88 22.64 11.87 2.39
N GLN A 89 22.17 12.68 1.46
CA GLN A 89 22.71 12.79 0.10
C GLN A 89 24.25 12.92 0.08
N TRP A 90 24.81 13.70 1.00
CA TRP A 90 26.25 13.97 1.10
C TRP A 90 27.12 12.76 1.46
N ASP A 91 26.53 11.67 1.96
CA ASP A 91 27.25 10.43 2.29
C ASP A 91 27.56 9.61 1.03
N TYR A 92 26.90 9.90 -0.10
CA TYR A 92 26.94 9.09 -1.31
C TYR A 92 27.68 9.75 -2.47
N SER A 93 28.28 8.95 -3.35
CA SER A 93 28.92 9.46 -4.58
C SER A 93 27.86 9.87 -5.59
N ARG A 94 26.81 9.07 -5.66
CA ARG A 94 25.60 9.26 -6.45
C ARG A 94 24.42 8.98 -5.53
N TYR A 95 23.41 9.82 -5.64
CA TYR A 95 22.21 9.75 -4.82
C TYR A 95 21.00 10.01 -5.71
N HIS A 96 20.01 9.14 -5.66
CA HIS A 96 18.81 9.22 -6.48
C HIS A 96 17.57 9.20 -5.60
N ASP A 97 16.71 10.19 -5.76
CA ASP A 97 15.32 10.13 -5.28
C ASP A 97 14.45 9.75 -6.47
N VAL A 98 13.68 8.67 -6.31
CA VAL A 98 12.76 8.16 -7.34
C VAL A 98 11.35 8.28 -6.81
N GLU A 99 10.50 8.94 -7.59
CA GLU A 99 9.09 9.18 -7.30
C GLU A 99 8.24 8.81 -8.51
N GLU A 100 6.96 8.53 -8.29
CA GLU A 100 6.05 8.28 -9.40
C GLU A 100 5.78 9.59 -10.16
N SER A 101 6.27 9.69 -11.38
CA SER A 101 5.88 10.79 -12.29
C SER A 101 4.53 10.44 -12.91
N THR A 102 3.58 11.37 -12.92
CA THR A 102 2.19 11.13 -13.36
C THR A 102 1.91 11.50 -14.81
N SER A 103 2.89 12.06 -15.50
CA SER A 103 2.79 12.51 -16.91
C SER A 103 3.83 11.85 -17.81
N GLY A 104 4.40 10.72 -17.36
CA GLY A 104 5.43 9.98 -18.09
C GLY A 104 4.95 9.61 -19.49
N LYS A 105 5.77 9.94 -20.50
CA LYS A 105 5.54 9.58 -21.91
C LYS A 105 6.15 8.22 -22.27
N GLU A 106 6.77 7.58 -21.29
CA GLU A 106 7.50 6.32 -21.39
C GLU A 106 6.96 5.34 -20.35
N SER A 107 7.36 4.07 -20.46
CA SER A 107 7.02 3.08 -19.44
C SER A 107 7.75 3.38 -18.12
N ARG A 108 7.19 2.91 -17.01
CA ARG A 108 7.77 3.10 -15.67
C ARG A 108 9.24 2.69 -15.61
N ALA A 109 9.60 1.56 -16.20
CA ALA A 109 10.96 1.03 -16.14
C ALA A 109 11.98 1.96 -16.82
N TYR A 110 11.60 2.54 -17.97
CA TYR A 110 12.44 3.49 -18.70
C TYR A 110 12.50 4.85 -17.99
N GLU A 111 11.37 5.33 -17.48
CA GLU A 111 11.32 6.59 -16.71
C GLU A 111 12.22 6.52 -15.47
N VAL A 112 12.14 5.42 -14.73
CA VAL A 112 13.01 5.17 -13.59
C VAL A 112 14.48 5.09 -14.02
N ALA A 113 14.81 4.35 -15.08
CA ALA A 113 16.17 4.29 -15.61
C ALA A 113 16.70 5.68 -16.03
N GLY A 114 15.84 6.53 -16.58
CA GLY A 114 16.12 7.93 -16.86
C GLY A 114 16.50 8.73 -15.61
N CYS A 115 15.83 8.53 -14.47
CA CYS A 115 16.22 9.13 -13.18
C CYS A 115 17.62 8.71 -12.71
N PHE A 116 18.06 7.53 -13.13
CA PHE A 116 19.39 7.00 -12.85
C PHE A 116 20.44 7.40 -13.88
N GLY A 117 20.02 7.90 -15.04
CA GLY A 117 20.90 8.21 -16.17
C GLY A 117 21.49 6.97 -16.83
N CYS A 118 20.74 5.85 -16.82
CA CYS A 118 21.14 4.58 -17.41
C CYS A 118 20.06 4.00 -18.33
N GLU A 119 20.42 2.99 -19.11
CA GLU A 119 19.46 2.14 -19.82
C GLU A 119 19.00 1.00 -18.91
N PRO A 120 17.70 0.63 -18.92
CA PRO A 120 17.21 -0.47 -18.09
C PRO A 120 17.81 -1.81 -18.50
N ASN A 121 18.33 -2.57 -17.52
CA ASN A 121 18.90 -3.90 -17.76
C ASN A 121 17.88 -5.00 -17.44
N PHE A 122 16.96 -5.24 -18.38
CA PHE A 122 15.89 -6.23 -18.22
C PHE A 122 16.39 -7.67 -18.09
N SER A 123 17.48 -8.04 -18.77
CA SER A 123 18.05 -9.39 -18.68
C SER A 123 18.65 -9.67 -17.31
N ALA A 124 19.34 -8.69 -16.71
CA ALA A 124 19.82 -8.81 -15.34
C ALA A 124 18.67 -8.85 -14.32
N ALA A 125 17.63 -8.04 -14.50
CA ALA A 125 16.44 -8.08 -13.66
C ALA A 125 15.74 -9.43 -13.70
N ARG A 126 15.58 -10.00 -14.89
CA ARG A 126 15.04 -11.34 -15.06
C ARG A 126 15.90 -12.39 -14.35
N ALA A 127 17.20 -12.40 -14.60
CA ALA A 127 18.12 -13.37 -13.99
C ALA A 127 18.12 -13.27 -12.45
N HIS A 128 18.03 -12.04 -11.93
CA HIS A 128 17.89 -11.78 -10.49
C HIS A 128 16.60 -12.39 -9.94
N LEU A 129 15.45 -12.11 -10.55
CA LEU A 129 14.16 -12.68 -10.12
C LEU A 129 14.12 -14.20 -10.22
N GLU A 130 14.68 -14.78 -11.29
CA GLU A 130 14.79 -16.23 -11.46
C GLU A 130 15.69 -16.88 -10.39
N ALA A 131 16.75 -16.19 -9.95
CA ALA A 131 17.62 -16.67 -8.88
C ALA A 131 16.96 -16.64 -7.48
N LEU A 132 15.89 -15.85 -7.30
CA LEU A 132 15.11 -15.83 -6.07
C LEU A 132 14.10 -16.98 -5.97
N LEU A 133 13.81 -17.66 -7.09
CA LEU A 133 12.93 -18.82 -7.09
C LEU A 133 13.63 -20.01 -6.41
N PRO A 134 12.93 -20.80 -5.57
CA PRO A 134 13.51 -21.99 -4.97
C PRO A 134 13.98 -22.95 -6.07
N GLY A 135 15.20 -23.46 -5.92
CA GLY A 135 15.84 -24.29 -6.93
C GLY A 135 15.07 -25.58 -7.19
N GLY A 136 14.54 -25.72 -8.41
CA GLY A 136 14.34 -27.00 -9.08
C GLY A 136 13.34 -27.98 -8.45
N GLU A 137 12.18 -27.53 -7.96
CA GLU A 137 11.03 -28.40 -8.17
C GLU A 137 10.83 -28.44 -9.69
N GLU A 138 10.99 -29.63 -10.28
CA GLU A 138 10.52 -29.88 -11.64
C GLU A 138 9.07 -29.40 -11.68
N ILE A 139 8.85 -28.22 -12.27
CA ILE A 139 7.53 -27.79 -12.68
C ILE A 139 7.08 -28.93 -13.58
N ARG A 140 6.20 -29.79 -13.05
CA ARG A 140 5.63 -30.90 -13.79
C ARG A 140 5.26 -30.33 -15.14
N LYS A 141 5.83 -30.90 -16.21
CA LYS A 141 5.46 -30.60 -17.60
C LYS A 141 4.02 -31.05 -17.79
N ASP A 142 3.10 -30.31 -17.20
CA ASP A 142 1.71 -30.36 -17.55
C ASP A 142 1.63 -29.83 -18.98
N THR A 143 1.00 -30.60 -19.86
CA THR A 143 0.84 -30.21 -21.26
C THR A 143 -0.23 -29.13 -21.42
N ALA A 144 -0.99 -28.84 -20.36
CA ALA A 144 -1.99 -27.77 -20.35
C ALA A 144 -1.34 -26.41 -20.12
N HIS A 145 -1.64 -25.45 -20.99
CA HIS A 145 -1.25 -24.06 -20.78
C HIS A 145 -1.87 -23.51 -19.50
N ARG A 146 -1.10 -22.78 -18.71
CA ARG A 146 -1.55 -22.21 -17.43
C ARG A 146 -1.62 -20.69 -17.51
N ALA A 147 -2.71 -20.12 -17.01
CA ALA A 147 -2.92 -18.68 -16.90
C ALA A 147 -3.18 -18.29 -15.45
N LEU A 148 -2.67 -17.12 -15.05
CA LEU A 148 -3.01 -16.46 -13.80
C LEU A 148 -3.85 -15.21 -14.11
N ILE A 149 -5.05 -15.12 -13.57
CA ILE A 149 -5.86 -13.90 -13.59
C ILE A 149 -5.72 -13.22 -12.23
N TYR A 150 -5.16 -12.01 -12.22
CA TYR A 150 -4.97 -11.22 -11.02
C TYR A 150 -6.04 -10.13 -10.90
N ILE A 151 -6.91 -10.30 -9.90
CA ILE A 151 -8.03 -9.42 -9.60
C ILE A 151 -7.58 -8.38 -8.58
N SER A 152 -7.23 -7.20 -9.08
CA SER A 152 -6.94 -6.05 -8.23
C SER A 152 -8.22 -5.48 -7.60
N ARG A 153 -8.08 -4.96 -6.38
CA ARG A 153 -9.13 -4.18 -5.72
C ARG A 153 -9.37 -2.87 -6.46
N LEU A 154 -10.64 -2.46 -6.57
CA LEU A 154 -11.00 -1.12 -7.04
C LEU A 154 -10.46 -0.07 -6.06
N ASP A 155 -9.68 0.90 -6.56
CA ASP A 155 -9.21 2.01 -5.74
C ASP A 155 -10.42 2.80 -5.20
N PRO A 156 -10.58 2.92 -3.86
CA PRO A 156 -11.73 3.58 -3.24
C PRO A 156 -11.87 5.06 -3.63
N LEU A 157 -10.78 5.70 -4.04
CA LEU A 157 -10.78 7.10 -4.47
C LEU A 157 -10.93 7.23 -5.98
N PHE A 158 -10.56 6.21 -6.77
CA PHE A 158 -10.60 6.27 -8.23
C PHE A 158 -10.70 4.89 -8.92
N ALA A 159 -11.92 4.43 -9.19
CA ALA A 159 -12.17 3.16 -9.87
C ALA A 159 -11.70 3.07 -11.35
N GLY A 160 -11.18 4.16 -11.94
CA GLY A 160 -10.78 4.17 -13.36
C GLY A 160 -9.51 3.39 -13.68
N ARG A 161 -8.83 2.82 -12.69
CA ARG A 161 -7.58 2.07 -12.87
C ARG A 161 -7.80 0.57 -13.02
N GLN A 162 -8.84 0.01 -12.42
CA GLN A 162 -9.12 -1.44 -12.45
C GLN A 162 -10.55 -1.71 -12.95
N PRO A 163 -10.77 -2.75 -13.78
CA PRO A 163 -12.11 -3.23 -14.08
C PRO A 163 -12.75 -3.82 -12.81
N ALA A 164 -14.08 -3.97 -12.82
CA ALA A 164 -14.77 -4.67 -11.74
C ALA A 164 -14.27 -6.14 -11.66
N PRO A 165 -14.21 -6.73 -10.46
CA PRO A 165 -13.75 -8.12 -10.28
C PRO A 165 -14.44 -9.12 -11.20
N GLU A 166 -15.76 -9.02 -11.35
CA GLU A 166 -16.59 -9.92 -12.13
C GLU A 166 -16.27 -9.82 -13.63
N ASP A 167 -16.03 -8.60 -14.11
CA ASP A 167 -15.68 -8.33 -15.51
C ASP A 167 -14.32 -8.93 -15.87
N LEU A 168 -13.34 -8.84 -14.97
CA LEU A 168 -12.03 -9.45 -15.19
C LEU A 168 -12.10 -10.98 -15.13
N MET A 169 -12.91 -11.53 -14.20
CA MET A 169 -13.14 -12.97 -14.11
C MET A 169 -13.84 -13.53 -15.35
N ALA A 170 -14.72 -12.75 -16.00
CA ALA A 170 -15.39 -13.17 -17.22
C ALA A 170 -14.43 -13.51 -18.37
N LEU A 171 -13.19 -12.98 -18.36
CA LEU A 171 -12.14 -13.32 -19.32
C LEU A 171 -11.69 -14.79 -19.25
N GLU A 172 -11.97 -15.49 -18.14
CA GLU A 172 -11.72 -16.93 -18.00
C GLU A 172 -12.44 -17.75 -19.10
N SER A 173 -13.60 -17.29 -19.57
CA SER A 173 -14.37 -17.97 -20.62
C SER A 173 -13.59 -18.09 -21.94
N VAL A 174 -12.71 -17.12 -22.24
CA VAL A 174 -11.82 -17.13 -23.40
C VAL A 174 -10.75 -18.22 -23.23
N LEU A 175 -10.15 -18.27 -22.04
CA LEU A 175 -9.10 -19.23 -21.69
C LEU A 175 -9.62 -20.67 -21.68
N SER A 176 -10.79 -20.89 -21.06
CA SER A 176 -11.44 -22.19 -20.94
C SER A 176 -11.76 -22.80 -22.31
N ARG A 177 -12.27 -21.99 -23.26
CA ARG A 177 -12.52 -22.43 -24.65
C ARG A 177 -11.26 -22.91 -25.36
N ARG A 178 -10.09 -22.41 -24.96
CA ARG A 178 -8.78 -22.77 -25.50
C ARG A 178 -8.04 -23.80 -24.63
N ARG A 179 -8.73 -24.43 -23.66
CA ARG A 179 -8.21 -25.47 -22.74
C ARG A 179 -7.04 -24.99 -21.87
N TRP A 180 -6.99 -23.71 -21.54
CA TRP A 180 -6.09 -23.19 -20.53
C TRP A 180 -6.61 -23.57 -19.13
N ARG A 181 -5.69 -23.86 -18.21
CA ARG A 181 -5.99 -23.95 -16.78
C ARG A 181 -5.79 -22.56 -16.18
N THR A 182 -6.82 -22.06 -15.52
CA THR A 182 -6.81 -20.72 -14.93
C THR A 182 -6.68 -20.81 -13.41
N GLU A 183 -5.82 -19.99 -12.85
CA GLU A 183 -5.73 -19.72 -11.41
C GLU A 183 -6.06 -18.26 -11.14
N PHE A 184 -6.82 -18.01 -10.08
CA PHE A 184 -7.21 -16.66 -9.69
C PHE A 184 -6.42 -16.22 -8.46
N TRP A 185 -5.92 -14.98 -8.49
CA TRP A 185 -5.25 -14.32 -7.38
C TRP A 185 -5.86 -12.95 -7.17
N THR A 186 -5.92 -12.46 -5.93
CA THR A 186 -6.61 -11.19 -5.66
C THR A 186 -6.12 -10.41 -4.45
N ASP A 187 -6.23 -9.08 -4.47
CA ASP A 187 -6.10 -8.21 -3.30
C ASP A 187 -7.40 -8.11 -2.45
N LEU A 188 -8.46 -8.80 -2.87
CA LEU A 188 -9.74 -8.85 -2.16
C LEU A 188 -9.64 -9.71 -0.90
N GLY A 189 -10.44 -9.39 0.12
CA GLY A 189 -10.57 -10.19 1.34
C GLY A 189 -11.56 -11.34 1.17
N SER A 190 -11.58 -12.29 2.09
CA SER A 190 -12.43 -13.49 2.02
C SER A 190 -13.91 -13.16 1.78
N PHE A 191 -14.47 -12.21 2.52
CA PHE A 191 -15.88 -11.81 2.37
C PHE A 191 -16.17 -11.07 1.05
N GLU A 192 -15.16 -10.46 0.43
CA GLU A 192 -15.28 -9.89 -0.93
C GLU A 192 -15.22 -10.98 -1.99
N VAL A 193 -14.30 -11.92 -1.79
CA VAL A 193 -14.18 -13.11 -2.62
C VAL A 193 -15.48 -13.91 -2.60
N GLU A 194 -16.09 -14.16 -1.44
CA GLU A 194 -17.36 -14.88 -1.34
C GLU A 194 -18.49 -14.22 -2.14
N ARG A 195 -18.52 -12.87 -2.18
CA ARG A 195 -19.51 -12.11 -2.96
C ARG A 195 -19.37 -12.35 -4.47
N ILE A 196 -18.14 -12.47 -4.97
CA ILE A 196 -17.86 -12.66 -6.40
C ILE A 196 -17.78 -14.14 -6.81
N ALA A 197 -17.34 -15.02 -5.90
CA ALA A 197 -17.28 -16.46 -6.12
C ALA A 197 -18.67 -17.09 -6.22
N ALA A 198 -19.73 -16.45 -5.71
CA ALA A 198 -21.10 -16.84 -6.02
C ALA A 198 -21.40 -16.86 -7.54
N LEU A 199 -20.58 -16.18 -8.35
CA LEU A 199 -20.70 -16.11 -9.81
C LEU A 199 -19.74 -17.07 -10.54
N HIS A 200 -18.74 -17.64 -9.87
CA HIS A 200 -17.67 -18.46 -10.48
C HIS A 200 -17.27 -19.65 -9.61
N SER A 201 -17.02 -20.81 -10.21
CA SER A 201 -16.73 -22.06 -9.46
C SER A 201 -15.34 -22.13 -8.81
N ALA A 202 -14.44 -21.21 -9.10
CA ALA A 202 -13.06 -21.22 -8.60
C ALA A 202 -12.88 -20.20 -7.48
N GLU A 203 -12.30 -20.62 -6.35
CA GLU A 203 -11.94 -19.73 -5.25
C GLU A 203 -10.56 -19.08 -5.50
N PRO A 204 -10.48 -17.74 -5.59
CA PRO A 204 -9.22 -17.01 -5.70
C PRO A 204 -8.29 -17.15 -4.49
N HIS A 205 -6.99 -17.17 -4.75
CA HIS A 205 -5.95 -17.05 -3.73
C HIS A 205 -5.80 -15.59 -3.27
N LEU A 206 -5.66 -15.39 -1.94
CA LEU A 206 -5.56 -14.07 -1.32
C LEU A 206 -4.12 -13.53 -1.42
N GLY A 207 -3.85 -12.71 -2.43
CA GLY A 207 -2.56 -12.10 -2.71
C GLY A 207 -2.26 -10.82 -1.91
N GLY A 208 -3.27 -10.18 -1.31
CA GLY A 208 -3.11 -8.92 -0.58
C GLY A 208 -2.13 -9.00 0.60
N ILE A 209 -2.09 -10.14 1.29
CA ILE A 209 -1.19 -10.42 2.43
C ILE A 209 -0.10 -11.45 2.11
N ALA A 210 -0.09 -12.02 0.91
CA ALA A 210 0.89 -13.02 0.53
C ALA A 210 2.28 -12.37 0.35
N PRO A 211 3.38 -13.01 0.79
CA PRO A 211 4.71 -12.48 0.55
C PRO A 211 5.01 -12.45 -0.95
N ALA A 212 5.73 -11.44 -1.44
CA ALA A 212 5.99 -11.33 -2.88
C ALA A 212 6.79 -12.50 -3.45
N SER A 213 7.55 -13.24 -2.64
CA SER A 213 8.23 -14.48 -3.06
C SER A 213 7.25 -15.58 -3.46
N GLU A 214 6.10 -15.69 -2.78
CA GLU A 214 5.06 -16.64 -3.14
C GLU A 214 4.41 -16.25 -4.47
N ILE A 215 4.05 -14.98 -4.63
CA ILE A 215 3.46 -14.46 -5.87
C ILE A 215 4.44 -14.61 -7.05
N LEU A 216 5.73 -14.33 -6.84
CA LEU A 216 6.78 -14.52 -7.84
C LEU A 216 6.83 -15.97 -8.34
N ARG A 217 6.75 -16.95 -7.42
CA ARG A 217 6.71 -18.38 -7.75
C ARG A 217 5.51 -18.74 -8.62
N GLN A 218 4.35 -18.15 -8.36
CA GLN A 218 3.13 -18.43 -9.13
C GLN A 218 3.19 -17.81 -10.52
N ILE A 219 3.64 -16.56 -10.63
CA ILE A 219 3.88 -15.91 -11.93
C ILE A 219 4.91 -16.73 -12.75
N ALA A 220 5.97 -17.21 -12.11
CA ALA A 220 6.99 -18.02 -12.77
C ALA A 220 6.45 -19.37 -13.29
N ALA A 221 5.39 -19.92 -12.67
CA ALA A 221 4.83 -21.23 -12.99
C ALA A 221 3.73 -21.21 -14.09
N VAL A 222 3.30 -20.03 -14.54
CA VAL A 222 2.28 -19.86 -15.59
C VAL A 222 2.88 -19.40 -16.92
N ASP A 223 2.13 -19.58 -18.01
CA ASP A 223 2.48 -19.13 -19.36
C ASP A 223 1.96 -17.72 -19.66
N LEU A 224 0.81 -17.35 -19.05
CA LEU A 224 0.10 -16.09 -19.24
C LEU A 224 -0.30 -15.47 -17.90
N VAL A 225 -0.15 -14.16 -17.79
CA VAL A 225 -0.72 -13.35 -16.71
C VAL A 225 -1.72 -12.36 -17.28
N ILE A 226 -2.89 -12.26 -16.67
CA ILE A 226 -3.94 -11.30 -17.00
C ILE A 226 -4.16 -10.41 -15.78
N SER A 227 -4.12 -9.09 -15.93
CA SER A 227 -4.26 -8.15 -14.81
C SER A 227 -4.75 -6.78 -15.29
N ALA A 228 -5.15 -5.91 -14.36
CA ALA A 228 -5.14 -4.46 -14.60
C ALA A 228 -3.70 -3.90 -14.54
N ASP A 229 -3.57 -2.58 -14.60
CA ASP A 229 -2.31 -1.87 -14.41
C ASP A 229 -1.81 -1.95 -12.95
N HIS A 230 -1.13 -3.05 -12.62
CA HIS A 230 -0.77 -3.48 -11.27
C HIS A 230 0.64 -4.10 -11.19
N TRP A 231 1.23 -4.21 -10.00
CA TRP A 231 2.63 -4.65 -9.84
C TRP A 231 2.90 -6.07 -10.33
N ILE A 232 1.84 -6.89 -10.36
CA ILE A 232 1.83 -8.24 -10.93
C ILE A 232 2.14 -8.22 -12.42
N ALA A 233 1.63 -7.23 -13.16
CA ALA A 233 1.93 -7.03 -14.58
C ALA A 233 3.37 -6.61 -14.83
N GLU A 234 3.98 -5.85 -13.91
CA GLU A 234 5.39 -5.48 -14.02
C GLU A 234 6.28 -6.71 -13.80
N LEU A 235 5.99 -7.51 -12.77
CA LEU A 235 6.74 -8.75 -12.51
C LEU A 235 6.60 -9.78 -13.63
N SER A 236 5.41 -9.92 -14.22
CA SER A 236 5.20 -10.85 -15.33
C SER A 236 6.01 -10.47 -16.57
N GLN A 237 6.07 -9.17 -16.90
CA GLN A 237 6.92 -8.67 -18.00
C GLN A 237 8.41 -8.89 -17.72
N LEU A 238 8.86 -8.63 -16.47
CA LEU A 238 10.26 -8.85 -16.05
C LEU A 238 10.67 -10.33 -16.12
N LEU A 239 9.78 -11.25 -15.74
CA LEU A 239 9.99 -12.70 -15.88
C LEU A 239 9.84 -13.20 -17.31
N GLY A 240 9.40 -12.35 -18.24
CA GLY A 240 9.18 -12.70 -19.63
C GLY A 240 8.02 -13.64 -19.87
N LYS A 241 6.95 -13.48 -19.09
CA LYS A 241 5.68 -14.16 -19.29
C LYS A 241 4.83 -13.40 -20.30
N LYS A 242 3.97 -14.12 -21.02
CA LYS A 242 2.91 -13.46 -21.80
C LYS A 242 2.05 -12.67 -20.82
N THR A 243 1.76 -11.42 -21.14
CA THR A 243 1.06 -10.51 -20.22
C THR A 243 -0.08 -9.83 -20.96
N PHE A 244 -1.30 -9.92 -20.46
CA PHE A 244 -2.45 -9.21 -21.01
C PHE A 244 -3.00 -8.22 -19.99
N LEU A 245 -3.13 -6.94 -20.37
CA LEU A 245 -3.62 -5.89 -19.48
C LEU A 245 -4.99 -5.36 -19.85
N TRP A 246 -5.89 -5.22 -18.88
CA TRP A 246 -7.06 -4.36 -19.03
C TRP A 246 -6.75 -2.97 -18.51
N LEU A 247 -6.69 -1.99 -19.41
CA LEU A 247 -6.27 -0.62 -19.12
C LEU A 247 -7.42 0.37 -19.31
N GLY A 248 -7.67 1.18 -18.29
CA GLY A 248 -8.67 2.25 -18.31
C GLY A 248 -8.02 3.62 -18.35
N ALA A 249 -7.88 4.25 -17.20
CA ALA A 249 -7.25 5.56 -17.08
C ALA A 249 -5.71 5.54 -17.27
N SER A 250 -5.08 4.38 -17.17
CA SER A 250 -3.65 4.20 -17.40
C SER A 250 -3.35 4.05 -18.89
N SER A 251 -2.33 4.77 -19.38
CA SER A 251 -1.84 4.62 -20.76
C SER A 251 -1.11 3.29 -20.97
N PRO A 252 -1.31 2.60 -22.12
CA PRO A 252 -0.53 1.41 -22.48
C PRO A 252 0.98 1.61 -22.44
N VAL A 253 1.47 2.75 -22.90
CA VAL A 253 2.91 3.06 -22.92
C VAL A 253 3.50 3.10 -21.51
N ARG A 254 2.68 3.42 -20.50
CA ARG A 254 3.12 3.48 -19.11
C ARG A 254 3.27 2.10 -18.48
N GLY A 255 2.30 1.21 -18.74
CA GLY A 255 2.23 -0.12 -18.13
C GLY A 255 2.93 -1.22 -18.92
N LEU A 256 3.26 -0.98 -20.20
CA LEU A 256 3.88 -1.97 -21.08
C LEU A 256 5.20 -1.48 -21.67
N TRP A 257 6.20 -2.37 -21.64
CA TRP A 257 7.49 -2.18 -22.32
C TRP A 257 7.91 -3.40 -23.14
N ARG A 258 7.37 -4.60 -22.85
CA ARG A 258 7.66 -5.84 -23.56
C ARG A 258 6.59 -6.20 -24.60
N TRP A 259 6.46 -5.37 -25.63
CA TRP A 259 5.37 -5.44 -26.62
C TRP A 259 5.26 -6.79 -27.37
N ASP A 260 6.36 -7.51 -27.56
CA ASP A 260 6.35 -8.79 -28.27
C ASP A 260 5.59 -9.90 -27.52
N ASP A 261 5.55 -9.81 -26.19
CA ASP A 261 4.90 -10.78 -25.31
C ASP A 261 3.72 -10.16 -24.53
N ALA A 262 3.32 -8.93 -24.88
CA ALA A 262 2.27 -8.21 -24.18
C ALA A 262 1.08 -7.88 -25.08
N GLY A 263 -0.12 -8.03 -24.52
CA GLY A 263 -1.38 -7.57 -25.09
C GLY A 263 -2.12 -6.67 -24.11
N PHE A 264 -3.13 -5.95 -24.58
CA PHE A 264 -3.98 -5.17 -23.71
C PHE A 264 -5.35 -4.91 -24.35
N TYR A 265 -6.33 -4.65 -23.50
CA TYR A 265 -7.57 -3.97 -23.84
C TYR A 265 -7.54 -2.53 -23.30
N HIS A 266 -8.07 -1.59 -24.09
CA HIS A 266 -8.23 -0.19 -23.71
C HIS A 266 -9.30 0.46 -24.58
N ASP A 267 -10.34 1.05 -23.98
CA ASP A 267 -11.51 1.58 -24.72
C ASP A 267 -11.18 2.85 -25.51
N ARG A 268 -10.72 2.69 -26.76
CA ARG A 268 -10.29 3.80 -27.62
C ARG A 268 -11.40 4.72 -28.12
N SER A 269 -12.66 4.42 -27.81
CA SER A 269 -13.77 5.32 -28.13
C SER A 269 -13.78 6.59 -27.26
N LEU A 270 -13.06 6.57 -26.14
CA LEU A 270 -13.08 7.66 -25.16
C LEU A 270 -12.00 8.70 -25.50
N PRO A 271 -12.34 10.00 -25.59
CA PRO A 271 -11.35 11.06 -25.85
C PRO A 271 -10.53 11.42 -24.60
N CYS A 272 -10.97 10.99 -23.42
CA CYS A 272 -10.34 11.23 -22.13
C CYS A 272 -9.49 10.03 -21.66
N LEU A 273 -8.95 9.24 -22.57
CA LEU A 273 -8.15 8.08 -22.19
C LEU A 273 -6.76 8.48 -21.76
N GLY A 274 -6.16 7.69 -20.87
CA GLY A 274 -4.91 8.09 -20.24
C GLY A 274 -5.09 9.29 -19.28
N CYS A 275 -6.32 9.63 -18.89
CA CYS A 275 -6.63 10.78 -18.03
C CYS A 275 -6.22 10.61 -16.56
N TYR A 276 -5.32 9.67 -16.26
CA TYR A 276 -4.72 9.54 -14.94
C TYR A 276 -3.91 10.79 -14.62
N HIS A 277 -4.63 11.82 -14.16
CA HIS A 277 -4.14 13.12 -13.85
C HIS A 277 -4.45 13.36 -12.38
N ARG A 278 -3.39 13.57 -11.59
CA ARG A 278 -3.52 14.10 -10.24
C ARG A 278 -3.88 15.58 -10.35
N PHE A 279 -5.07 15.97 -9.92
CA PHE A 279 -5.50 17.36 -9.92
C PHE A 279 -5.48 17.97 -8.51
N GLY A 280 -5.41 19.30 -8.43
CA GLY A 280 -5.58 20.10 -7.22
C GLY A 280 -4.47 20.00 -6.17
N ALA A 281 -4.61 20.81 -5.10
CA ALA A 281 -3.65 20.92 -4.01
C ALA A 281 -3.45 19.60 -3.21
N ARG A 282 -4.38 18.64 -3.36
CA ARG A 282 -4.33 17.32 -2.68
C ARG A 282 -3.95 16.16 -3.62
N GLY A 283 -3.65 16.43 -4.89
CA GLY A 283 -3.05 15.45 -5.81
C GLY A 283 -3.85 14.18 -6.09
N ARG A 284 -5.19 14.24 -6.13
CA ARG A 284 -6.02 13.02 -6.34
C ARG A 284 -6.34 12.79 -7.81
N ASN A 285 -6.46 11.51 -8.18
CA ASN A 285 -6.98 11.10 -9.47
C ASN A 285 -8.51 11.24 -9.47
N THR A 286 -9.05 11.84 -10.52
CA THR A 286 -10.50 12.02 -10.66
C THR A 286 -10.89 11.75 -12.11
N CYS A 287 -12.00 11.03 -12.31
CA CYS A 287 -12.57 10.87 -13.64
C CYS A 287 -13.18 12.20 -14.07
N LEU A 288 -12.56 12.91 -15.02
CA LEU A 288 -13.09 14.18 -15.54
C LEU A 288 -14.45 14.02 -16.23
N ARG A 289 -14.76 12.82 -16.74
CA ARG A 289 -16.06 12.47 -17.32
C ARG A 289 -17.11 12.12 -16.25
N GLY A 290 -16.67 11.73 -15.05
CA GLY A 290 -17.53 11.46 -13.89
C GLY A 290 -18.17 10.06 -13.84
N ASP A 291 -18.07 9.26 -14.90
CA ASP A 291 -18.79 7.96 -15.01
C ASP A 291 -17.86 6.74 -15.18
N VAL A 292 -16.55 6.95 -15.20
CA VAL A 292 -15.54 5.87 -15.32
C VAL A 292 -15.82 4.94 -16.52
N ALA A 293 -16.27 5.50 -17.64
CA ALA A 293 -16.70 4.72 -18.81
C ALA A 293 -15.65 3.74 -19.36
N CYS A 294 -14.37 3.94 -19.08
CA CYS A 294 -13.29 3.06 -19.52
C CYS A 294 -13.24 1.70 -18.78
N MET A 295 -13.94 1.57 -17.64
CA MET A 295 -13.98 0.35 -16.81
C MET A 295 -15.40 -0.19 -16.58
N ARG A 296 -16.36 0.17 -17.45
CA ARG A 296 -17.76 -0.30 -17.34
C ARG A 296 -17.89 -1.75 -17.83
N SER A 297 -18.80 -2.53 -17.25
CA SER A 297 -19.07 -3.91 -17.68
C SER A 297 -19.54 -4.04 -19.13
N ALA A 298 -20.07 -2.96 -19.72
CA ALA A 298 -20.45 -2.95 -21.13
C ALA A 298 -19.28 -3.08 -22.11
N VAL A 299 -18.02 -3.04 -21.64
CA VAL A 299 -16.84 -3.23 -22.50
C VAL A 299 -16.12 -4.58 -22.31
N THR A 300 -16.71 -5.47 -21.52
CA THR A 300 -16.14 -6.79 -21.20
C THR A 300 -16.03 -7.69 -22.43
N ASP A 301 -17.00 -7.65 -23.34
CA ASP A 301 -16.96 -8.43 -24.59
C ASP A 301 -15.82 -7.97 -25.52
N GLU A 302 -15.57 -6.66 -25.60
CA GLU A 302 -14.46 -6.10 -26.36
C GLU A 302 -13.11 -6.45 -25.72
N ALA A 303 -13.02 -6.49 -24.39
CA ALA A 303 -11.84 -6.95 -23.67
C ALA A 303 -11.57 -8.44 -23.93
N ALA A 304 -12.61 -9.28 -23.93
CA ALA A 304 -12.53 -10.69 -24.29
C ALA A 304 -12.08 -10.90 -25.74
N ALA A 305 -12.60 -10.11 -26.69
CA ALA A 305 -12.19 -10.16 -28.08
C ALA A 305 -10.71 -9.75 -28.27
N ALA A 306 -10.25 -8.73 -27.54
CA ALA A 306 -8.83 -8.33 -27.55
C ALA A 306 -7.92 -9.45 -26.99
N LEU A 307 -8.35 -10.14 -25.93
CA LEU A 307 -7.64 -11.29 -25.39
C LEU A 307 -7.59 -12.45 -26.40
N GLU A 308 -8.69 -12.76 -27.09
CA GLU A 308 -8.71 -13.78 -28.15
C GLU A 308 -7.70 -13.48 -29.24
N ALA A 309 -7.69 -12.25 -29.76
CA ALA A 309 -6.76 -11.82 -30.80
C ALA A 309 -5.28 -11.94 -30.34
N PHE A 310 -5.00 -11.57 -29.08
CA PHE A 310 -3.67 -11.75 -28.50
C PHE A 310 -3.25 -13.22 -28.43
N LEU A 311 -4.16 -14.11 -28.04
CA LEU A 311 -3.91 -15.55 -27.97
C LEU A 311 -3.71 -16.19 -29.36
N ASP A 312 -4.28 -15.61 -30.41
CA ASP A 312 -4.07 -16.05 -31.80
C ASP A 312 -2.69 -15.65 -32.37
N GLY A 313 -1.88 -14.95 -31.59
CA GLY A 313 -0.56 -14.50 -32.03
C GLY A 313 -0.64 -13.37 -33.05
N ALA A 314 -1.78 -12.67 -33.12
CA ALA A 314 -1.84 -11.40 -33.81
C ALA A 314 -0.92 -10.43 -33.04
N PRO A 315 0.17 -9.92 -33.66
CA PRO A 315 1.06 -9.00 -32.96
C PRO A 315 0.25 -7.79 -32.50
N ALA A 316 0.34 -7.44 -31.22
CA ALA A 316 -0.20 -6.18 -30.73
C ALA A 316 0.63 -5.03 -31.33
N ARG A 317 0.27 -4.53 -32.51
CA ARG A 317 1.06 -3.48 -33.16
C ARG A 317 0.70 -2.12 -32.55
N ALA A 318 1.72 -1.27 -32.39
CA ALA A 318 1.50 0.15 -32.13
C ALA A 318 0.69 0.88 -33.23
N ALA A 319 0.46 0.26 -34.38
CA ALA A 319 -0.49 0.74 -35.40
C ALA A 319 -1.93 0.29 -35.12
N ASP A 320 -2.10 -0.90 -34.52
CA ASP A 320 -3.38 -1.35 -33.97
C ASP A 320 -3.75 -0.57 -32.71
N LEU A 321 -2.88 0.36 -32.23
CA LEU A 321 -3.03 1.33 -31.13
C LEU A 321 -3.77 2.64 -31.51
N GLU A 322 -3.79 3.03 -32.79
CA GLU A 322 -4.40 4.31 -33.24
C GLU A 322 -5.42 4.18 -34.38
N ALA A 323 -5.44 3.08 -35.14
CA ALA A 323 -6.10 3.03 -36.45
C ALA A 323 -7.57 2.59 -36.49
N ALA A 324 -8.16 2.13 -35.38
CA ALA A 324 -9.55 1.67 -35.36
C ALA A 324 -10.55 2.84 -35.23
N ARG A 325 -10.80 3.49 -36.37
CA ARG A 325 -11.97 4.33 -36.72
C ARG A 325 -11.97 5.80 -36.26
N ARG A 326 -11.40 6.61 -37.14
CA ARG A 326 -12.02 7.85 -37.67
C ARG A 326 -13.41 7.62 -38.31
N ARG A 327 -14.26 6.75 -37.76
CA ARG A 327 -15.56 6.39 -38.33
C ARG A 327 -16.54 6.06 -37.22
N THR A 328 -16.98 7.09 -36.51
CA THR A 328 -18.39 7.50 -36.30
C THR A 328 -18.42 8.53 -35.17
N THR A 329 -18.51 9.80 -35.56
CA THR A 329 -19.15 10.88 -34.80
C THR A 329 -20.52 10.39 -34.30
N GLU A 330 -20.97 10.62 -33.07
CA GLU A 330 -21.09 11.89 -32.35
C GLU A 330 -20.71 11.74 -30.86
N LEU A 331 -19.88 12.65 -30.34
CA LEU A 331 -19.59 12.76 -28.91
C LEU A 331 -20.72 13.55 -28.24
N PRO A 332 -21.28 13.09 -27.09
CA PRO A 332 -22.16 13.92 -26.29
C PRO A 332 -21.41 15.14 -25.75
N PRO A 333 -22.10 16.28 -25.52
CA PRO A 333 -21.47 17.50 -25.06
C PRO A 333 -20.79 17.29 -23.69
N LEU A 334 -19.56 17.80 -23.58
CA LEU A 334 -18.82 17.90 -22.34
C LEU A 334 -19.67 18.65 -21.29
N PRO A 335 -19.86 18.12 -20.07
CA PRO A 335 -20.51 18.88 -19.01
C PRO A 335 -19.60 20.02 -18.54
N SER A 336 -20.05 21.25 -18.81
CA SER A 336 -19.65 22.55 -18.24
C SER A 336 -18.19 23.00 -18.38
N ALA A 337 -18.02 24.22 -18.89
CA ALA A 337 -16.77 24.96 -18.99
C ALA A 337 -16.32 25.62 -17.66
N GLU A 338 -16.91 25.23 -16.53
CA GLU A 338 -16.64 25.82 -15.21
C GLU A 338 -16.10 24.77 -14.23
N LEU A 339 -15.10 23.99 -14.64
CA LEU A 339 -14.21 23.33 -13.68
C LEU A 339 -13.20 24.37 -13.17
N SER A 340 -13.63 25.17 -12.19
CA SER A 340 -12.73 26.02 -11.42
C SER A 340 -11.87 25.14 -10.51
N LEU A 341 -10.54 25.28 -10.59
CA LEU A 341 -9.56 24.64 -9.70
C LEU A 341 -9.82 24.88 -8.20
N HIS A 342 -10.69 25.84 -7.87
CA HIS A 342 -11.08 26.20 -6.50
C HIS A 342 -12.33 25.48 -6.00
N PHE A 343 -13.14 24.87 -6.88
CA PHE A 343 -14.31 24.10 -6.49
C PHE A 343 -14.11 22.64 -6.89
N TRP A 344 -13.49 21.90 -5.97
CA TRP A 344 -13.34 20.46 -6.06
C TRP A 344 -14.73 19.80 -6.20
N PRO A 345 -14.99 18.96 -7.21
CA PRO A 345 -16.13 18.05 -7.13
C PRO A 345 -15.88 17.17 -5.92
N ARG A 346 -16.71 17.28 -4.88
CA ARG A 346 -16.68 16.48 -3.64
C ARG A 346 -16.10 15.12 -3.95
N SER A 347 -14.97 14.75 -3.33
CA SER A 347 -14.30 13.51 -3.65
C SER A 347 -15.32 12.37 -3.56
N THR A 348 -15.24 11.41 -4.46
CA THR A 348 -15.96 10.13 -4.32
C THR A 348 -15.37 9.28 -3.20
N ALA A 349 -14.44 9.83 -2.39
CA ALA A 349 -13.96 9.17 -1.18
C ALA A 349 -15.17 8.76 -0.35
N GLY A 350 -15.20 7.48 0.01
CA GLY A 350 -16.28 6.86 0.74
C GLY A 350 -16.69 7.65 1.98
N SER A 351 -17.96 7.56 2.32
CA SER A 351 -18.49 8.08 3.59
C SER A 351 -17.69 7.53 4.77
N VAL A 352 -17.28 8.43 5.68
CA VAL A 352 -16.49 8.08 6.86
C VAL A 352 -17.28 8.36 8.13
N LEU A 353 -17.42 7.34 8.98
CA LEU A 353 -17.86 7.50 10.36
C LEU A 353 -16.65 7.74 11.26
N VAL A 354 -16.49 8.97 11.73
CA VAL A 354 -15.46 9.33 12.72
C VAL A 354 -16.00 9.07 14.12
N LEU A 355 -15.37 8.17 14.85
CA LEU A 355 -15.75 7.76 16.20
C LEU A 355 -14.72 8.27 17.22
N MET A 356 -15.21 9.10 18.15
CA MET A 356 -14.44 9.72 19.22
C MET A 356 -14.99 9.29 20.58
N PRO A 357 -14.42 8.26 21.23
CA PRO A 357 -14.76 7.90 22.60
C PRO A 357 -14.39 9.03 23.55
N THR A 358 -15.33 9.47 24.38
CA THR A 358 -15.11 10.55 25.37
C THR A 358 -15.51 10.12 26.76
N ARG A 359 -14.99 10.83 27.77
CA ARG A 359 -15.49 10.71 29.14
C ARG A 359 -16.59 11.76 29.36
N PRO A 360 -17.65 11.46 30.13
CA PRO A 360 -18.76 12.40 30.38
C PRO A 360 -18.37 13.77 30.94
N HIS A 361 -17.18 13.90 31.52
CA HIS A 361 -16.68 15.13 32.15
C HIS A 361 -15.39 15.65 31.51
N LEU A 362 -15.11 15.28 30.25
CA LEU A 362 -14.00 15.86 29.51
C LEU A 362 -14.27 17.35 29.28
N ASP A 363 -13.22 18.18 29.33
CA ASP A 363 -13.37 19.62 29.15
C ASP A 363 -13.76 19.97 27.72
N GLN A 364 -14.52 21.06 27.57
CA GLN A 364 -15.08 21.46 26.29
C GLN A 364 -13.99 21.86 25.28
N ALA A 365 -12.85 22.40 25.72
CA ALA A 365 -11.78 22.83 24.83
C ALA A 365 -11.11 21.63 24.13
N THR A 366 -10.86 20.54 24.87
CA THR A 366 -10.36 19.28 24.30
C THR A 366 -11.33 18.70 23.27
N ILE A 367 -12.63 18.70 23.59
CA ILE A 367 -13.69 18.23 22.68
C ILE A 367 -13.75 19.08 21.41
N ASP A 368 -13.70 20.41 21.54
CA ASP A 368 -13.76 21.33 20.41
C ASP A 368 -12.54 21.16 19.51
N ARG A 369 -11.34 21.00 20.09
CA ARG A 369 -10.10 20.71 19.37
C ARG A 369 -10.21 19.41 18.58
N ALA A 370 -10.58 18.30 19.21
CA ALA A 370 -10.73 17.00 18.54
C ALA A 370 -11.77 17.05 17.41
N THR A 371 -12.89 17.73 17.65
CA THR A 371 -13.96 17.91 16.65
C THR A 371 -13.46 18.71 15.45
N GLU A 372 -12.67 19.78 15.67
CA GLU A 372 -12.12 20.60 14.61
C GLU A 372 -11.11 19.84 13.75
N LEU A 373 -10.22 19.05 14.36
CA LEU A 373 -9.27 18.20 13.63
C LEU A 373 -10.02 17.19 12.73
N ALA A 374 -11.05 16.54 13.28
CA ALA A 374 -11.88 15.60 12.52
C ALA A 374 -12.63 16.28 11.36
N ARG A 375 -13.14 17.51 11.57
CA ARG A 375 -13.79 18.31 10.51
C ARG A 375 -12.81 18.67 9.39
N ARG A 376 -11.59 19.10 9.74
CA ARG A 376 -10.54 19.43 8.76
C ARG A 376 -10.15 18.21 7.93
N ALA A 377 -9.98 17.05 8.56
CA ALA A 377 -9.61 15.82 7.85
C ALA A 377 -10.74 15.21 6.99
N THR A 378 -12.00 15.50 7.32
CA THR A 378 -13.16 15.07 6.52
C THR A 378 -13.61 16.13 5.51
N ALA A 379 -12.98 17.30 5.48
CA ALA A 379 -13.34 18.39 4.59
C ALA A 379 -13.24 17.97 3.11
N GLY A 380 -14.36 18.07 2.39
CA GLY A 380 -14.46 17.72 0.97
C GLY A 380 -14.92 16.28 0.68
N MET A 381 -15.05 15.43 1.71
CA MET A 381 -15.63 14.09 1.61
C MET A 381 -17.17 14.15 1.64
N ARG A 382 -17.82 13.10 1.13
CA ARG A 382 -19.30 13.00 1.09
C ARG A 382 -19.82 12.23 2.30
N ASP A 383 -20.91 12.72 2.87
CA ASP A 383 -21.73 12.00 3.86
C ASP A 383 -20.96 11.50 5.10
N CYS A 384 -19.88 12.20 5.48
CA CYS A 384 -19.14 11.89 6.70
C CYS A 384 -19.93 12.27 7.96
N ARG A 385 -19.82 11.43 8.98
CA ARG A 385 -20.48 11.61 10.29
C ARG A 385 -19.43 11.64 11.38
N LEU A 386 -19.48 12.68 12.21
CA LEU A 386 -18.61 12.83 13.37
C LEU A 386 -19.44 12.51 14.60
N VAL A 387 -19.06 11.46 15.32
CA VAL A 387 -19.77 11.01 16.52
C VAL A 387 -18.83 11.06 17.70
N ARG A 388 -19.17 11.95 18.63
CA ARG A 388 -18.69 11.92 20.00
C ARG A 388 -19.63 11.03 20.82
N ASP A 389 -19.09 10.05 21.51
CA ASP A 389 -19.87 9.18 22.38
C ASP A 389 -19.22 9.13 23.76
N ASP A 390 -19.98 9.47 24.80
CA ASP A 390 -19.57 9.41 26.20
C ASP A 390 -20.26 8.27 26.97
N THR A 391 -20.97 7.39 26.26
CA THR A 391 -21.68 6.26 26.85
C THR A 391 -20.73 5.11 27.17
N GLY A 392 -21.01 4.46 28.30
CA GLY A 392 -20.17 3.41 28.87
C GLY A 392 -19.50 3.84 30.17
N THR A 393 -18.73 2.94 30.77
CA THR A 393 -18.02 3.21 32.02
C THR A 393 -16.55 2.95 31.80
N ALA A 394 -15.77 4.02 31.72
CA ALA A 394 -14.32 3.90 31.62
C ALA A 394 -13.78 3.11 32.83
N PRO A 395 -12.86 2.16 32.61
CA PRO A 395 -12.29 1.40 33.72
C PRO A 395 -11.51 2.33 34.65
N LEU A 396 -11.56 2.04 35.96
CA LEU A 396 -10.82 2.82 36.96
C LEU A 396 -9.31 2.83 36.64
N ARG A 397 -8.67 3.98 36.84
CA ARG A 397 -7.20 4.09 36.76
C ARG A 397 -6.58 3.14 37.81
N GLY A 398 -5.46 2.50 37.44
CA GLY A 398 -4.77 1.55 38.32
C GLY A 398 -5.28 0.11 38.26
N LEU A 399 -6.38 -0.16 37.54
CA LEU A 399 -6.75 -1.54 37.22
C LEU A 399 -5.71 -2.21 36.30
N PRO A 400 -5.49 -3.53 36.45
CA PRO A 400 -4.68 -4.33 35.54
C PRO A 400 -5.04 -4.08 34.07
N HIS A 401 -4.03 -4.08 33.20
CA HIS A 401 -4.18 -3.72 31.79
C HIS A 401 -5.30 -4.52 31.11
N GLN A 402 -5.33 -5.83 31.29
CA GLN A 402 -6.31 -6.75 30.71
C GLN A 402 -7.77 -6.43 31.08
N LEU A 403 -8.03 -5.97 32.31
CA LEU A 403 -9.37 -5.55 32.74
C LEU A 403 -9.78 -4.24 32.08
N ARG A 404 -8.82 -3.32 31.90
CA ARG A 404 -9.07 -2.08 31.18
C ARG A 404 -9.41 -2.35 29.72
N GLN A 405 -8.66 -3.23 29.05
CA GLN A 405 -8.92 -3.59 27.66
C GLN A 405 -10.29 -4.24 27.46
N ALA A 406 -10.74 -5.09 28.39
CA ALA A 406 -12.08 -5.66 28.33
C ALA A 406 -13.21 -4.62 28.40
N ALA A 407 -13.08 -3.63 29.29
CA ALA A 407 -14.04 -2.53 29.38
C ALA A 407 -14.02 -1.65 28.12
N MET A 408 -12.82 -1.32 27.61
CA MET A 408 -12.67 -0.53 26.39
C MET A 408 -13.25 -1.23 25.16
N ALA A 409 -13.10 -2.56 25.06
CA ALA A 409 -13.69 -3.36 24.00
C ALA A 409 -15.22 -3.23 23.96
N ALA A 410 -15.86 -3.33 25.13
CA ALA A 410 -17.32 -3.20 25.24
C ALA A 410 -17.80 -1.79 24.84
N ILE A 411 -17.04 -0.74 25.20
CA ILE A 411 -17.34 0.64 24.82
C ILE A 411 -17.25 0.81 23.30
N ARG A 412 -16.13 0.40 22.68
CA ARG A 412 -15.95 0.53 21.22
C ARG A 412 -16.96 -0.31 20.44
N GLN A 413 -17.25 -1.55 20.88
CA GLN A 413 -18.29 -2.35 20.24
C GLN A 413 -19.67 -1.69 20.33
N GLY A 414 -20.03 -1.17 21.51
CA GLY A 414 -21.30 -0.45 21.68
C GLY A 414 -21.43 0.77 20.76
N MET A 415 -20.33 1.49 20.49
CA MET A 415 -20.34 2.61 19.55
C MET A 415 -20.59 2.14 18.11
N ILE A 416 -19.98 1.03 17.69
CA ILE A 416 -20.27 0.43 16.37
C ILE A 416 -21.74 0.06 16.28
N ASP A 417 -22.26 -0.67 17.26
CA ASP A 417 -23.65 -1.15 17.26
C ASP A 417 -24.68 -0.01 17.22
N ARG A 418 -24.37 1.15 17.81
CA ARG A 418 -25.26 2.32 17.83
C ARG A 418 -25.15 3.20 16.59
N HIS A 419 -23.94 3.35 16.04
CA HIS A 419 -23.64 4.47 15.13
C HIS A 419 -23.25 4.07 13.72
N LEU A 420 -22.74 2.84 13.51
CA LEU A 420 -22.40 2.38 12.16
C LEU A 420 -23.69 2.12 11.36
N ARG A 421 -23.76 2.73 10.17
CA ARG A 421 -24.85 2.61 9.22
C ARG A 421 -24.28 2.09 7.90
N ASP A 422 -24.39 2.91 6.85
CA ASP A 422 -23.94 2.67 5.48
C ASP A 422 -22.58 3.31 5.17
N GLU A 423 -21.87 3.84 6.18
CA GLU A 423 -20.54 4.43 5.97
C GLU A 423 -19.53 3.40 5.41
N GLN A 424 -18.71 3.79 4.45
CA GLN A 424 -17.72 2.87 3.86
C GLN A 424 -16.52 2.64 4.78
N TRP A 425 -16.18 3.63 5.59
CA TRP A 425 -15.03 3.58 6.49
C TRP A 425 -15.40 4.02 7.90
N VAL A 426 -14.74 3.44 8.89
CA VAL A 426 -14.78 3.88 10.28
C VAL A 426 -13.41 4.42 10.65
N PHE A 427 -13.33 5.67 11.06
CA PHE A 427 -12.10 6.28 11.56
C PHE A 427 -12.19 6.41 13.09
N TRP A 428 -11.37 5.64 13.79
CA TRP A 428 -11.21 5.74 15.23
C TRP A 428 -10.13 6.75 15.56
N VAL A 429 -10.45 7.70 16.43
CA VAL A 429 -9.48 8.66 16.93
C VAL A 429 -9.76 8.97 18.40
N ASP A 430 -8.74 8.79 19.23
CA ASP A 430 -8.81 9.16 20.63
C ASP A 430 -8.80 10.70 20.75
N VAL A 431 -9.56 11.23 21.70
CA VAL A 431 -9.78 12.69 21.84
C VAL A 431 -8.58 13.46 22.39
N ASP A 432 -7.56 12.75 22.86
CA ASP A 432 -6.26 13.29 23.27
C ASP A 432 -5.23 13.28 22.14
N ILE A 433 -5.62 12.91 20.92
CA ILE A 433 -4.87 13.23 19.70
C ILE A 433 -5.06 14.72 19.37
N VAL A 434 -3.95 15.44 19.26
CA VAL A 434 -3.93 16.92 19.20
C VAL A 434 -3.51 17.48 17.85
N GLU A 435 -2.90 16.66 16.99
CA GLU A 435 -2.52 17.07 15.64
C GLU A 435 -2.45 15.87 14.70
N TYR A 436 -2.93 16.05 13.47
CA TYR A 436 -2.64 15.19 12.32
C TYR A 436 -2.89 15.96 11.02
N PRO A 437 -2.29 15.55 9.89
CA PRO A 437 -2.49 16.21 8.60
C PRO A 437 -3.95 16.22 8.15
N GLU A 438 -4.38 17.30 7.48
CA GLU A 438 -5.74 17.38 6.91
C GLU A 438 -6.01 16.34 5.82
N SER A 439 -4.96 15.78 5.22
CA SER A 439 -5.06 14.71 4.23
C SER A 439 -5.08 13.31 4.86
N LEU A 440 -4.94 13.18 6.19
CA LEU A 440 -4.71 11.89 6.84
C LEU A 440 -5.72 10.82 6.41
N ILE A 441 -7.02 11.08 6.55
CA ILE A 441 -8.06 10.09 6.26
C ILE A 441 -8.04 9.68 4.78
N ASP A 442 -7.79 10.61 3.85
CA ASP A 442 -7.67 10.28 2.43
C ASP A 442 -6.45 9.40 2.12
N GLU A 443 -5.31 9.73 2.72
CA GLU A 443 -4.09 8.94 2.58
C GLU A 443 -4.27 7.53 3.16
N LEU A 444 -4.96 7.40 4.29
CA LEU A 444 -5.29 6.09 4.87
C LEU A 444 -6.25 5.32 3.96
N ILE A 445 -7.32 5.94 3.42
CA ILE A 445 -8.24 5.28 2.48
C ILE A 445 -7.50 4.77 1.24
N ALA A 446 -6.63 5.61 0.67
CA ALA A 446 -5.88 5.27 -0.54
C ALA A 446 -4.92 4.09 -0.33
N ARG A 447 -4.37 3.96 0.88
CA ARG A 447 -3.30 3.01 1.20
C ARG A 447 -3.77 1.79 2.00
N ALA A 448 -4.98 1.79 2.54
CA ALA A 448 -5.50 0.71 3.39
C ALA A 448 -5.64 -0.65 2.67
N ALA A 449 -5.66 -0.66 1.34
CA ALA A 449 -5.84 -1.86 0.53
C ALA A 449 -7.05 -2.71 0.98
N GLY A 450 -8.11 -2.03 1.41
CA GLY A 450 -9.36 -2.63 1.91
C GLY A 450 -9.33 -3.18 3.33
N GLY A 451 -8.18 -3.14 4.01
CA GLY A 451 -8.03 -3.59 5.39
C GLY A 451 -8.08 -2.45 6.41
N ILE A 452 -7.07 -2.40 7.28
CA ILE A 452 -6.94 -1.40 8.35
C ILE A 452 -5.64 -0.62 8.15
N ALA A 453 -5.71 0.70 8.32
CA ALA A 453 -4.59 1.62 8.10
C ALA A 453 -4.44 2.61 9.26
N ALA A 454 -3.22 2.90 9.69
CA ALA A 454 -2.93 3.86 10.74
C ALA A 454 -1.71 4.75 10.42
N PRO A 455 -1.69 6.02 10.88
CA PRO A 455 -0.44 6.75 11.05
C PRO A 455 0.37 6.17 12.21
N LEU A 456 1.64 6.55 12.31
CA LEU A 456 2.36 6.47 13.58
C LEU A 456 1.81 7.54 14.54
N VAL A 457 1.76 7.24 15.84
CA VAL A 457 1.33 8.21 16.86
C VAL A 457 2.49 8.51 17.79
N LEU A 458 2.90 9.78 17.87
CA LEU A 458 4.00 10.23 18.71
C LEU A 458 3.49 11.19 19.79
N MET A 459 4.06 11.12 20.99
CA MET A 459 3.80 12.11 22.04
C MET A 459 4.48 13.44 21.67
N GLU A 460 3.77 14.57 21.83
CA GLU A 460 4.31 15.91 21.54
C GLU A 460 5.65 16.19 22.24
N GLY A 461 6.55 16.87 21.53
CA GLY A 461 7.88 17.32 21.99
C GLY A 461 9.02 16.45 21.46
N ASP A 462 10.23 16.65 21.99
CA ASP A 462 11.46 16.06 21.44
C ASP A 462 11.91 14.81 22.21
N ALA A 463 12.40 13.78 21.48
CA ALA A 463 12.83 12.52 22.07
C ALA A 463 14.06 12.63 23.01
N SER A 464 14.75 13.78 23.01
CA SER A 464 15.82 14.13 23.95
C SER A 464 15.32 14.67 25.29
N GLU A 465 14.03 15.02 25.39
CA GLU A 465 13.42 15.46 26.64
C GLU A 465 13.31 14.31 27.66
N PRO A 466 13.26 14.62 28.97
CA PRO A 466 13.11 13.60 30.01
C PRO A 466 11.82 12.79 29.88
N ILE A 467 11.89 11.50 30.21
CA ILE A 467 10.71 10.62 30.30
C ILE A 467 9.75 11.11 31.40
N SER A 468 8.45 11.12 31.10
CA SER A 468 7.37 11.49 32.02
C SER A 468 7.13 10.46 33.12
N ASN A 469 7.52 9.19 32.91
CA ASN A 469 7.40 8.15 33.93
C ASN A 469 8.47 7.05 33.80
N ARG A 470 8.54 6.19 34.83
CA ARG A 470 9.49 5.06 34.91
C ARG A 470 9.31 3.99 33.81
N PHE A 471 8.21 4.02 33.07
CA PHE A 471 7.86 3.02 32.08
C PHE A 471 8.30 3.42 30.65
N GLY A 472 8.78 4.65 30.45
CA GLY A 472 9.34 5.10 29.17
C GLY A 472 8.45 6.05 28.36
N PHE A 473 7.27 6.43 28.87
CA PHE A 473 6.44 7.46 28.23
C PHE A 473 7.09 8.84 28.37
N GLY A 474 6.97 9.68 27.34
CA GLY A 474 7.51 11.03 27.35
C GLY A 474 7.53 11.66 25.96
N PRO A 475 7.97 12.92 25.85
CA PRO A 475 8.01 13.65 24.59
C PRO A 475 8.79 12.90 23.49
N GLY A 476 8.30 12.96 22.25
CA GLY A 476 8.91 12.31 21.09
C GLY A 476 8.94 10.77 21.12
N ARG A 477 8.27 10.14 22.09
CA ARG A 477 8.13 8.68 22.18
C ARG A 477 6.91 8.19 21.43
N PHE A 478 6.95 6.94 21.01
CA PHE A 478 5.80 6.26 20.40
C PHE A 478 4.66 6.12 21.41
N TYR A 479 3.46 6.56 21.02
CA TYR A 479 2.24 6.43 21.80
C TYR A 479 1.52 5.11 21.48
N ASP A 480 0.72 4.64 22.43
CA ASP A 480 -0.07 3.40 22.30
C ASP A 480 0.73 2.18 21.86
N ILE A 481 1.87 1.95 22.52
CA ILE A 481 2.74 0.81 22.25
C ILE A 481 2.03 -0.56 22.34
N ALA A 482 0.94 -0.66 23.10
CA ALA A 482 0.15 -1.89 23.22
C ALA A 482 -0.83 -2.06 22.05
N GLY A 483 -1.27 -0.96 21.43
CA GLY A 483 -2.16 -0.96 20.27
C GLY A 483 -1.46 -1.37 18.98
N PHE A 484 -0.17 -1.06 18.86
CA PHE A 484 0.66 -1.43 17.74
C PHE A 484 1.44 -2.71 18.04
N VAL A 485 1.18 -3.77 17.26
CA VAL A 485 1.73 -5.11 17.53
C VAL A 485 2.41 -5.68 16.29
N GLU A 486 3.63 -6.18 16.44
CA GLU A 486 4.39 -6.88 15.40
C GLU A 486 4.85 -8.26 15.89
N ASN A 487 4.41 -9.32 15.21
CA ASN A 487 4.76 -10.71 15.53
C ASN A 487 4.50 -11.05 17.00
N GLY A 488 3.34 -10.61 17.50
CA GLY A 488 2.87 -10.76 18.87
C GLY A 488 3.53 -9.82 19.87
N ARG A 489 4.44 -8.93 19.48
CA ARG A 489 5.17 -8.02 20.37
C ARG A 489 4.61 -6.61 20.30
N TRP A 490 4.55 -5.92 21.43
CA TRP A 490 4.22 -4.50 21.50
C TRP A 490 5.30 -3.64 20.82
N ALA A 491 4.88 -2.51 20.26
CA ALA A 491 5.80 -1.54 19.69
C ALA A 491 6.76 -0.97 20.75
N ARG A 492 7.92 -0.49 20.30
CA ARG A 492 8.92 0.15 21.17
C ARG A 492 8.61 1.64 21.35
N PHE A 493 8.99 2.22 22.49
CA PHE A 493 8.87 3.67 22.71
C PHE A 493 9.78 4.50 21.80
N THR A 494 10.86 3.90 21.30
CA THR A 494 11.90 4.57 20.52
C THR A 494 12.17 3.79 19.25
N GLN A 495 12.64 4.50 18.22
CA GLN A 495 13.08 3.84 17.01
C GLN A 495 14.22 2.83 17.30
N PRO A 496 14.23 1.66 16.64
CA PRO A 496 13.20 1.20 15.71
C PRO A 496 11.93 0.74 16.43
N TYR A 497 10.76 1.30 16.07
CA TYR A 497 9.48 0.97 16.71
C TYR A 497 9.06 -0.48 16.44
N PHE A 498 9.42 -0.97 15.24
CA PHE A 498 9.17 -2.30 14.69
C PHE A 498 10.48 -2.87 14.12
N ASP A 499 10.57 -4.18 13.88
CA ASP A 499 11.75 -4.79 13.25
C ASP A 499 11.72 -4.72 11.71
N GLN A 500 10.53 -4.60 11.13
CA GLN A 500 10.34 -4.35 9.69
C GLN A 500 11.01 -3.06 9.24
N LEU A 501 11.46 -3.01 7.99
CA LEU A 501 12.24 -1.89 7.47
C LEU A 501 11.41 -0.61 7.26
N GLY A 502 10.10 -0.72 7.05
CA GLY A 502 9.28 0.41 6.57
C GLY A 502 9.57 0.74 5.09
N PRO A 503 8.87 1.71 4.48
CA PRO A 503 8.03 2.75 5.09
C PRO A 503 6.59 2.30 5.39
N VAL A 504 6.17 1.16 4.85
CA VAL A 504 4.89 0.52 5.16
C VAL A 504 5.15 -0.67 6.05
N TYR A 505 4.58 -0.66 7.25
CA TYR A 505 4.66 -1.75 8.21
C TYR A 505 3.41 -2.63 8.10
N GLN A 506 3.58 -3.96 7.98
CA GLN A 506 2.51 -4.95 8.11
C GLN A 506 2.45 -5.42 9.57
N LEU A 507 1.39 -5.09 10.29
CA LEU A 507 1.27 -5.30 11.72
C LEU A 507 0.19 -6.33 12.06
N ASP A 508 0.22 -6.86 13.28
CA ASP A 508 -0.86 -7.66 13.84
C ASP A 508 -2.01 -6.78 14.34
N SER A 509 -1.70 -5.57 14.78
CA SER A 509 -2.66 -4.58 15.31
C SER A 509 -2.10 -3.16 15.20
N VAL A 510 -3.01 -2.18 15.13
CA VAL A 510 -2.74 -0.72 15.17
C VAL A 510 -3.81 -0.02 16.03
N GLY A 511 -3.45 1.06 16.74
CA GLY A 511 -4.32 1.67 17.75
C GLY A 511 -4.33 3.21 17.78
N SER A 512 -5.16 3.77 18.67
CA SER A 512 -5.38 5.20 18.99
C SER A 512 -5.85 6.15 17.89
N CYS A 513 -5.40 5.96 16.66
CA CYS A 513 -5.78 6.71 15.49
C CYS A 513 -5.68 5.77 14.29
N TYR A 514 -6.80 5.29 13.75
CA TYR A 514 -6.78 4.29 12.67
C TYR A 514 -8.09 4.25 11.89
N LEU A 515 -7.98 3.83 10.63
CA LEU A 515 -9.06 3.68 9.68
C LEU A 515 -9.35 2.20 9.44
N VAL A 516 -10.62 1.82 9.49
CA VAL A 516 -11.12 0.45 9.29
C VAL A 516 -12.10 0.45 8.12
N ASN A 517 -11.93 -0.49 7.18
CA ASN A 517 -12.99 -0.78 6.21
C ASN A 517 -14.25 -1.25 6.94
N ALA A 518 -15.36 -0.52 6.82
CA ALA A 518 -16.58 -0.80 7.57
C ALA A 518 -17.20 -2.17 7.24
N ASP A 519 -16.90 -2.73 6.06
CA ASP A 519 -17.32 -4.08 5.70
C ASP A 519 -16.74 -5.15 6.64
N LEU A 520 -15.61 -4.90 7.30
CA LEU A 520 -15.09 -5.81 8.34
C LEU A 520 -16.11 -6.00 9.47
N TYR A 521 -16.67 -4.91 9.99
CA TYR A 521 -17.69 -4.99 11.04
C TYR A 521 -18.98 -5.65 10.55
N ARG A 522 -19.41 -5.31 9.33
CA ARG A 522 -20.61 -5.91 8.71
C ARG A 522 -20.48 -7.42 8.50
N ASN A 523 -19.26 -7.90 8.26
CA ASN A 523 -18.97 -9.31 8.04
C ASN A 523 -18.49 -10.02 9.32
N GLY A 524 -18.63 -9.40 10.50
CA GLY A 524 -18.50 -10.09 11.78
C GLY A 524 -17.29 -9.72 12.63
N ALA A 525 -16.43 -8.79 12.20
CA ALA A 525 -15.40 -8.24 13.07
C ALA A 525 -16.04 -7.57 14.28
N LYS A 526 -15.51 -7.83 15.48
CA LYS A 526 -16.01 -7.24 16.74
C LYS A 526 -14.87 -6.87 17.67
N HIS A 527 -15.03 -5.75 18.37
CA HIS A 527 -14.19 -5.43 19.51
C HIS A 527 -14.52 -6.40 20.64
N SER A 528 -13.54 -7.21 21.00
CA SER A 528 -13.62 -8.21 22.03
C SER A 528 -12.27 -8.41 22.70
N VAL A 529 -12.31 -8.92 23.93
CA VAL A 529 -11.10 -9.31 24.67
C VAL A 529 -10.35 -10.37 23.88
N ASP A 530 -9.07 -10.14 23.61
CA ASP A 530 -8.26 -11.11 22.90
C ASP A 530 -8.04 -12.39 23.74
N PRO A 531 -7.75 -13.54 23.11
CA PRO A 531 -7.57 -14.80 23.83
C PRO A 531 -6.45 -14.80 24.88
N ALA A 532 -5.35 -14.06 24.66
CA ALA A 532 -4.24 -13.99 25.61
C ALA A 532 -4.65 -13.20 26.86
N ALA A 533 -5.27 -12.03 26.68
CA ALA A 533 -5.86 -11.26 27.78
C ALA A 533 -6.92 -12.06 28.54
N ARG A 534 -7.76 -12.82 27.83
CA ARG A 534 -8.76 -13.71 28.45
C ARG A 534 -8.10 -14.77 29.32
N ALA A 535 -7.10 -15.48 28.81
CA ALA A 535 -6.38 -16.49 29.58
C ALA A 535 -5.72 -15.89 30.83
N LEU A 536 -5.17 -14.67 30.71
CA LEU A 536 -4.60 -13.96 31.84
C LEU A 536 -5.66 -13.58 32.89
N LEU A 537 -6.83 -13.10 32.45
CA LEU A 537 -7.98 -12.82 33.33
C LEU A 537 -8.44 -14.08 34.07
N ASP A 538 -8.59 -15.20 33.35
CA ASP A 538 -9.08 -16.46 33.90
C ASP A 538 -8.09 -17.09 34.88
N SER A 539 -6.79 -16.89 34.66
CA SER A 539 -5.72 -17.38 35.56
C SER A 539 -5.63 -16.59 36.88
N GLY A 540 -6.19 -15.38 36.94
CA GLY A 540 -6.02 -14.46 38.07
C GLY A 540 -4.58 -13.99 38.31
N ALA A 541 -3.66 -14.23 37.36
CA ALA A 541 -2.27 -13.83 37.51
C ALA A 541 -2.14 -12.30 37.57
N PRO A 542 -1.30 -11.76 38.47
CA PRO A 542 -1.08 -10.32 38.57
C PRO A 542 -0.37 -9.80 37.32
N TRP A 543 -0.69 -8.57 36.92
CA TRP A 543 0.03 -7.87 35.85
C TRP A 543 1.45 -7.52 36.32
N PRO A 544 2.51 -8.09 35.72
CA PRO A 544 3.86 -7.91 36.26
C PRO A 544 4.41 -6.50 36.05
N GLU A 545 5.29 -6.03 36.96
CA GLU A 545 5.87 -4.68 36.85
C GLU A 545 6.74 -4.49 35.60
N ASP A 546 7.35 -5.57 35.11
CA ASP A 546 8.19 -5.63 33.91
C ASP A 546 7.42 -6.01 32.64
N ALA A 547 6.08 -6.11 32.69
CA ALA A 547 5.25 -6.57 31.58
C ALA A 547 5.48 -5.77 30.29
N ILE A 548 5.66 -4.45 30.38
CA ILE A 548 5.94 -3.60 29.20
C ILE A 548 7.23 -4.06 28.51
N ALA A 549 8.33 -4.19 29.26
CA ALA A 549 9.62 -4.58 28.72
C ALA A 549 9.57 -6.00 28.12
N ARG A 550 8.87 -6.93 28.78
CA ARG A 550 8.68 -8.30 28.27
C ARG A 550 7.86 -8.33 27.00
N ASN A 551 6.75 -7.57 26.94
CA ASN A 551 5.87 -7.53 25.78
C ASN A 551 6.50 -6.80 24.58
N GLN A 552 7.49 -5.93 24.81
CA GLN A 552 8.33 -5.34 23.75
C GLN A 552 9.44 -6.28 23.27
N ALA A 553 9.89 -7.21 24.12
CA ALA A 553 10.98 -8.14 23.83
C ALA A 553 10.51 -9.47 23.23
N GLY A 554 9.28 -9.90 23.54
CA GLY A 554 8.72 -11.19 23.16
C GLY A 554 7.19 -11.15 23.08
N ALA A 555 6.59 -12.32 22.81
CA ALA A 555 5.14 -12.42 22.62
C ALA A 555 4.41 -11.87 23.85
N ALA A 556 3.52 -10.91 23.61
CA ALA A 556 2.77 -10.24 24.64
C ALA A 556 1.71 -11.17 25.24
N ASP A 557 1.50 -11.01 26.54
CA ASP A 557 0.52 -11.74 27.34
C ASP A 557 -0.88 -11.09 27.37
N CYS A 558 -1.02 -9.93 26.73
CA CYS A 558 -2.27 -9.19 26.57
C CYS A 558 -2.17 -8.24 25.37
N PHE A 559 -3.26 -8.12 24.62
CA PHE A 559 -3.38 -7.14 23.54
C PHE A 559 -4.47 -6.12 23.86
N THR A 560 -4.57 -5.11 23.01
CA THR A 560 -5.59 -4.07 23.08
C THR A 560 -6.95 -4.54 22.57
N GLU A 561 -7.98 -3.76 22.90
CA GLU A 561 -9.38 -4.03 22.57
C GLU A 561 -9.70 -4.06 21.06
N HIS A 562 -8.81 -3.56 20.22
CA HIS A 562 -8.95 -3.53 18.76
C HIS A 562 -8.16 -4.65 18.07
N TYR A 563 -7.33 -5.41 18.80
CA TYR A 563 -6.59 -6.55 18.27
C TYR A 563 -7.50 -7.58 17.61
N SER A 564 -8.69 -7.83 18.18
CA SER A 564 -9.68 -8.77 17.63
C SER A 564 -10.21 -8.37 16.25
N VAL A 565 -10.40 -7.06 16.00
CA VAL A 565 -10.80 -6.55 14.67
C VAL A 565 -9.63 -6.69 13.67
N CYS A 566 -8.41 -6.38 14.10
CA CYS A 566 -7.21 -6.51 13.27
C CYS A 566 -6.92 -8.00 12.93
N ALA A 567 -7.07 -8.90 13.89
CA ALA A 567 -6.96 -10.33 13.70
C ALA A 567 -8.01 -10.84 12.71
N PHE A 568 -9.26 -10.38 12.80
CA PHE A 568 -10.31 -10.72 11.84
C PHE A 568 -9.96 -10.25 10.42
N ALA A 569 -9.46 -9.02 10.27
CA ALA A 569 -9.03 -8.50 8.98
C ALA A 569 -7.93 -9.37 8.35
N ARG A 570 -6.91 -9.73 9.13
CA ARG A 570 -5.81 -10.60 8.67
C ARG A 570 -6.28 -12.01 8.32
N GLN A 571 -7.14 -12.61 9.14
CA GLN A 571 -7.77 -13.90 8.85
C GLN A 571 -8.63 -13.83 7.58
N SER A 572 -9.16 -12.64 7.27
CA SER A 572 -9.89 -12.37 6.04
C SER A 572 -8.98 -12.04 4.84
N GLY A 573 -7.66 -12.22 4.95
CA GLY A 573 -6.70 -11.93 3.87
C GLY A 573 -6.44 -10.44 3.62
N LEU A 574 -6.84 -9.57 4.55
CA LEU A 574 -6.69 -8.12 4.43
C LEU A 574 -5.55 -7.60 5.30
N PRO A 575 -4.79 -6.60 4.83
CA PRO A 575 -3.64 -6.11 5.56
C PRO A 575 -4.04 -5.19 6.72
N VAL A 576 -3.16 -5.12 7.71
CA VAL A 576 -3.22 -4.17 8.83
C VAL A 576 -1.91 -3.40 8.79
N GLN A 577 -1.98 -2.10 8.45
CA GLN A 577 -0.80 -1.35 8.05
C GLN A 577 -0.60 -0.07 8.86
N ALA A 578 0.66 0.28 9.08
CA ALA A 578 1.07 1.60 9.52
C ALA A 578 2.06 2.23 8.55
N PHE A 579 2.04 3.55 8.44
CA PHE A 579 2.84 4.32 7.49
C PHE A 579 3.78 5.28 8.21
N ASP A 580 5.07 5.21 7.93
CA ASP A 580 6.08 6.04 8.61
C ASP A 580 6.05 7.53 8.22
N ASP A 581 5.49 7.84 7.06
CA ASP A 581 5.34 9.19 6.51
C ASP A 581 4.04 9.87 6.97
N LEU A 582 3.17 9.14 7.67
CA LEU A 582 1.94 9.67 8.27
C LEU A 582 2.09 9.67 9.79
N ILE A 583 2.08 10.87 10.40
CA ILE A 583 2.27 11.04 11.84
C ILE A 583 1.08 11.79 12.42
N ALA A 584 0.53 11.27 13.52
CA ALA A 584 -0.37 11.97 14.42
C ALA A 584 0.33 12.23 15.76
N TYR A 585 -0.09 13.27 16.47
CA TYR A 585 0.47 13.63 17.76
C TYR A 585 -0.54 13.46 18.88
N HIS A 586 -0.09 12.82 19.96
CA HIS A 586 -0.81 12.68 21.22
C HIS A 586 -0.35 13.77 22.20
N GLU A 587 -1.29 14.37 22.94
CA GLU A 587 -1.00 15.39 23.95
C GLU A 587 -0.01 14.85 24.97
N LYS A 588 1.09 15.56 25.22
CA LYS A 588 2.08 15.10 26.20
C LYS A 588 1.42 14.78 27.57
N PRO A 589 1.81 13.68 28.24
CA PRO A 589 1.21 13.25 29.51
C PRO A 589 1.26 14.26 30.65
#